data_AF-A0A7Z0TL26-F1
#
_entry.id   AF-A0A7Z0TL26-F1
#
_cell.length_a   1.000
_cell.length_b   1.000
_cell.length_c   1.000
_cell.angle_alpha   90.00
_cell.angle_beta   90.00
_cell.angle_gamma   90.00
#
_symmetry.space_group_name_H-M   'P 1'
#
loop_
_entity.id
_entity.type
_entity.pdbx_description
1 polymer ?
#
loop_
_entity_poly.entity_id
_entity_poly.type
_entity_poly.pdbx_seq_one_letter_code
_entity_poly.pdbx_strand_id
1 'polypeptide(L)'
;MVTFAQAQERGEEWINGDVPAYQHREVRVREFELGFVVWAEDRADGPRSDGGAQRLVIARDSGEATLWPGLAVGEVVRRYEELYGRQDATPAPQPPAPARVDLNQTSFLLTPPQWLQDAADR
;
A
#
# COMPACT_ATOMS: atom_id res chain seq x y z
N MET A 1 0.38 13.94 -10.00
CA MET A 1 -1.04 13.56 -9.99
C MET A 1 -1.57 13.27 -11.40
N VAL A 2 -1.97 12.03 -11.64
CA VAL A 2 -2.56 11.52 -12.89
C VAL A 2 -4.05 11.81 -12.95
N THR A 3 -4.53 12.19 -14.14
CA THR A 3 -5.95 12.42 -14.43
C THR A 3 -6.57 11.21 -15.13
N PHE A 4 -7.91 11.15 -15.17
CA PHE A 4 -8.61 10.11 -15.92
C PHE A 4 -8.21 10.10 -17.40
N ALA A 5 -8.10 11.28 -18.03
CA ALA A 5 -7.67 11.39 -19.42
C ALA A 5 -6.25 10.81 -19.63
N GLN A 6 -5.30 11.14 -18.75
CA GLN A 6 -3.95 10.56 -18.82
C GLN A 6 -3.95 9.03 -18.60
N ALA A 7 -4.80 8.53 -17.70
CA ALA A 7 -4.96 7.09 -17.51
C ALA A 7 -5.57 6.39 -18.73
N GLN A 8 -6.52 7.04 -19.40
CA GLN A 8 -7.12 6.56 -20.65
C GLN A 8 -6.09 6.52 -21.79
N GLU A 9 -5.32 7.59 -21.99
CA GLU A 9 -4.28 7.65 -23.03
C GLU A 9 -3.22 6.57 -22.81
N ARG A 10 -2.74 6.41 -21.57
CA ARG A 10 -1.80 5.33 -21.23
C ARG A 10 -2.40 3.94 -21.43
N GLY A 11 -3.69 3.80 -21.16
CA GLY A 11 -4.42 2.57 -21.42
C GLY A 11 -4.47 2.21 -22.89
N GLU A 12 -4.74 3.19 -23.74
CA GLU A 12 -4.72 3.06 -25.20
C GLU A 12 -3.33 2.66 -25.69
N GLU A 13 -2.28 3.36 -25.26
CA GLU A 13 -0.90 2.99 -25.63
C GLU A 13 -0.54 1.58 -25.17
N TRP A 14 -0.94 1.19 -23.95
CA TRP A 14 -0.62 -0.14 -23.41
C TRP A 14 -1.37 -1.27 -24.13
N ILE A 15 -2.66 -1.09 -24.42
CA ILE A 15 -3.53 -2.14 -24.95
C ILE A 15 -3.43 -2.23 -26.48
N ASN A 16 -3.27 -1.07 -27.14
CA ASN A 16 -3.44 -0.90 -28.57
C ASN A 16 -2.19 -0.36 -29.29
N GLY A 17 -1.13 0.03 -28.57
CA GLY A 17 0.03 0.74 -29.14
C GLY A 17 0.86 -0.03 -30.16
N ASP A 18 0.95 -1.36 -30.05
CA ASP A 18 1.72 -2.22 -30.96
C ASP A 18 0.84 -3.01 -31.94
N VAL A 19 -0.48 -2.83 -31.90
CA VAL A 19 -1.41 -3.56 -32.76
C VAL A 19 -2.01 -2.66 -33.84
N PRO A 20 -2.27 -3.18 -35.04
CA PRO A 20 -2.95 -2.44 -36.09
C PRO A 20 -4.34 -1.96 -35.64
N ALA A 21 -4.79 -0.81 -36.16
CA ALA A 21 -6.07 -0.19 -35.79
C ALA A 21 -7.29 -1.13 -35.87
N TYR A 22 -7.30 -2.07 -36.83
CA TYR A 22 -8.40 -3.04 -36.98
C TYR A 22 -8.43 -4.12 -35.87
N GLN A 23 -7.36 -4.25 -35.09
CA GLN A 23 -7.24 -5.13 -33.93
C GLN A 23 -7.36 -4.36 -32.60
N HIS A 24 -7.62 -3.05 -32.63
CA HIS A 24 -7.78 -2.25 -31.42
C HIS A 24 -8.98 -2.74 -30.61
N ARG A 25 -8.77 -2.84 -29.30
CA ARG A 25 -9.76 -3.26 -28.32
C ARG A 25 -10.30 -2.06 -27.56
N GLU A 26 -11.50 -2.21 -26.98
CA GLU A 26 -12.05 -1.14 -26.15
C GLU A 26 -11.26 -1.05 -24.85
N VAL A 27 -10.66 0.12 -24.61
CA VAL A 27 -9.95 0.40 -23.37
C VAL A 27 -10.91 1.01 -22.37
N ARG A 28 -11.02 0.33 -21.22
CA ARG A 28 -11.84 0.77 -20.10
C ARG A 28 -10.95 1.23 -18.97
N VAL A 29 -11.40 2.26 -18.28
CA VAL A 29 -10.74 2.81 -17.10
C VAL A 29 -11.76 2.96 -15.99
N ARG A 30 -11.34 2.60 -14.77
CA ARG A 30 -12.08 2.88 -13.54
C ARG A 30 -11.18 3.60 -12.55
N GLU A 31 -11.61 4.77 -12.11
CA GLU A 31 -10.98 5.51 -11.01
C GLU A 31 -11.32 4.89 -9.65
N PHE A 32 -10.38 4.96 -8.71
CA PHE A 32 -10.55 4.65 -7.29
C PHE A 32 -9.64 5.57 -6.45
N GLU A 33 -9.66 5.41 -5.12
CA GLU A 33 -9.00 6.35 -4.20
C GLU A 33 -7.51 6.56 -4.51
N LEU A 34 -6.76 5.48 -4.69
CA LEU A 34 -5.30 5.54 -4.89
C LEU A 34 -4.87 5.60 -6.36
N GLY A 35 -5.79 5.57 -7.34
CA GLY A 35 -5.40 5.45 -8.74
C GLY A 35 -6.48 5.11 -9.75
N PHE A 36 -6.05 4.48 -10.84
CA PHE A 36 -6.89 4.06 -11.94
C PHE A 36 -6.59 2.61 -12.30
N VAL A 37 -7.62 1.79 -12.50
CA VAL A 37 -7.48 0.45 -13.08
C VAL A 37 -7.90 0.51 -14.53
N VAL A 38 -7.05 -0.02 -15.40
CA VAL A 38 -7.24 -0.07 -16.85
C VAL A 38 -7.28 -1.53 -17.32
N TRP A 39 -8.20 -1.83 -18.22
CA TRP A 39 -8.31 -3.15 -18.85
C TRP A 39 -8.86 -3.06 -20.27
N ALA A 40 -8.62 -4.12 -21.05
CA ALA A 40 -9.19 -4.27 -22.38
C ALA A 40 -10.51 -5.05 -22.29
N GLU A 41 -11.54 -4.62 -23.02
CA GLU A 41 -12.70 -5.45 -23.33
C GLU A 41 -12.54 -6.02 -24.74
N ASP A 42 -12.55 -7.35 -24.84
CA ASP A 42 -12.53 -8.05 -26.13
C ASP A 42 -13.84 -7.80 -26.89
N ARG A 43 -13.72 -7.62 -28.20
CA ARG A 43 -14.88 -7.54 -29.09
C ARG A 43 -15.62 -8.87 -29.07
N ALA A 44 -16.95 -8.83 -29.10
CA ALA A 44 -17.81 -10.02 -29.07
C ALA A 44 -17.45 -11.09 -30.13
N ASP A 45 -16.87 -10.68 -31.27
CA ASP A 45 -16.49 -11.55 -32.40
C ASP A 45 -14.96 -11.55 -32.68
N GLY A 46 -14.15 -10.98 -31.77
CA GLY A 46 -12.71 -10.87 -31.95
C GLY A 46 -11.93 -12.02 -31.28
N PRO A 47 -10.68 -12.29 -31.72
CA PRO A 47 -9.79 -13.20 -31.00
C PRO A 47 -9.52 -12.66 -29.60
N ARG A 48 -9.72 -13.51 -28.57
CA ARG A 48 -9.31 -13.19 -27.20
C ARG A 48 -7.80 -13.15 -27.10
N SER A 49 -7.26 -12.04 -26.64
CA SER A 49 -5.83 -11.89 -26.37
C SER A 49 -5.51 -12.17 -24.90
N ASP A 50 -4.35 -12.76 -24.63
CA ASP A 50 -3.87 -13.04 -23.26
C ASP A 50 -3.78 -11.75 -22.41
N GLY A 51 -3.43 -10.63 -23.04
CA GLY A 51 -3.46 -9.30 -22.42
C GLY A 51 -4.85 -8.78 -22.02
N GLY A 52 -5.95 -9.34 -22.56
CA GLY A 52 -7.32 -9.02 -22.12
C GLY A 52 -7.64 -9.56 -20.72
N ALA A 53 -6.90 -10.57 -20.29
CA ALA A 53 -6.94 -11.06 -18.92
C ALA A 53 -6.03 -10.25 -17.99
N GLN A 54 -5.21 -9.31 -18.44
CA GLN A 54 -4.37 -8.52 -17.53
C GLN A 54 -5.10 -7.24 -17.07
N ARG A 55 -4.62 -6.63 -15.99
CA ARG A 55 -5.04 -5.29 -15.57
C ARG A 55 -3.81 -4.45 -15.33
N LEU A 56 -3.92 -3.18 -15.64
CA LEU A 56 -2.91 -2.19 -15.32
C LEU A 56 -3.47 -1.27 -14.25
N VAL A 57 -2.74 -1.06 -13.15
CA VAL A 57 -3.06 -0.06 -12.15
C VAL A 57 -2.08 1.09 -12.27
N ILE A 58 -2.58 2.31 -12.37
CA ILE A 58 -1.79 3.54 -12.44
C ILE A 58 -2.01 4.32 -11.14
N ALA A 59 -0.96 4.48 -10.34
CA ALA A 59 -1.00 5.23 -9.09
C ALA A 59 -1.34 6.69 -9.35
N ARG A 60 -2.24 7.27 -8.55
CA ARG A 60 -2.71 8.64 -8.77
C ARG A 60 -1.63 9.68 -8.56
N ASP A 61 -0.86 9.57 -7.48
CA ASP A 61 0.12 10.60 -7.13
C ASP A 61 1.34 10.56 -8.06
N SER A 62 1.99 9.40 -8.12
CA SER A 62 3.25 9.16 -8.83
C SER A 62 3.07 8.84 -10.32
N GLY A 63 1.94 8.27 -10.72
CA GLY A 63 1.74 7.74 -12.06
C GLY A 63 2.46 6.42 -12.35
N GLU A 64 3.00 5.76 -11.32
CA GLU A 64 3.61 4.44 -11.43
C GLU A 64 2.57 3.42 -11.92
N ALA A 65 2.98 2.53 -12.84
CA ALA A 65 2.12 1.56 -13.46
C ALA A 65 2.49 0.13 -13.00
N THR A 66 1.51 -0.61 -12.47
CA THR A 66 1.69 -1.97 -11.97
C THR A 66 0.76 -2.93 -12.69
N LEU A 67 1.28 -4.08 -13.14
CA LEU A 67 0.48 -5.13 -13.78
C LEU A 67 -0.11 -6.09 -12.76
N TRP A 68 -1.35 -6.49 -13.01
CA TRP A 68 -2.14 -7.40 -12.18
C TRP A 68 -2.73 -8.53 -13.03
N PRO A 69 -2.85 -9.75 -12.45
CA PRO A 69 -3.51 -10.87 -13.12
C PRO A 69 -5.01 -10.60 -13.30
N GLY A 70 -5.69 -11.50 -14.02
CA GLY A 70 -7.09 -11.37 -14.44
C GLY A 70 -8.19 -11.44 -13.40
N LEU A 71 -7.99 -10.78 -12.25
CA LEU A 71 -8.94 -10.66 -11.15
C LEU A 71 -10.12 -9.75 -11.52
N ALA A 72 -11.23 -9.80 -10.81
CA ALA A 72 -12.27 -8.79 -11.00
C ALA A 72 -11.69 -7.39 -10.68
N VAL A 73 -12.14 -6.34 -11.37
CA VAL A 73 -11.64 -4.97 -11.13
C VAL A 73 -11.78 -4.57 -9.65
N GLY A 74 -12.88 -4.95 -9.00
CA GLY A 74 -13.07 -4.72 -7.57
C GLY A 74 -12.04 -5.43 -6.67
N GLU A 75 -11.59 -6.64 -7.05
CA GLU A 75 -10.55 -7.36 -6.30
C GLU A 75 -9.16 -6.74 -6.52
N VAL A 76 -8.86 -6.26 -7.73
CA VAL A 76 -7.63 -5.51 -8.01
C VAL A 76 -7.57 -4.26 -7.13
N VAL A 77 -8.66 -3.47 -7.10
CA VAL A 77 -8.76 -2.27 -6.26
C VAL A 77 -8.55 -2.63 -4.78
N ARG A 78 -9.32 -3.59 -4.26
CA ARG A 78 -9.24 -4.00 -2.84
C ARG A 78 -7.82 -4.41 -2.44
N ARG A 79 -7.15 -5.23 -3.25
CA ARG A 79 -5.79 -5.70 -2.96
C ARG A 79 -4.76 -4.58 -3.12
N TYR A 80 -4.90 -3.72 -4.12
CA TYR A 80 -4.00 -2.59 -4.30
C TYR A 80 -4.06 -1.65 -3.10
N GLU A 81 -5.27 -1.33 -2.61
CA GLU A 81 -5.46 -0.51 -1.41
C GLU A 81 -4.88 -1.17 -0.15
N GLU A 82 -5.02 -2.49 0.00
CA GLU A 82 -4.43 -3.23 1.13
C GLU A 82 -2.88 -3.20 1.14
N LEU A 83 -2.27 -3.25 -0.05
CA LEU A 83 -0.82 -3.26 -0.24
C LEU A 83 -0.19 -1.87 -0.15
N TYR A 84 -0.82 -0.88 -0.80
CA TYR A 84 -0.25 0.46 -1.01
C TYR A 84 -0.93 1.55 -0.18
N GLY A 85 -2.20 1.39 0.21
CA GLY A 85 -2.92 2.36 1.04
C GLY A 85 -2.34 2.50 2.45
N ARG A 86 -1.64 1.47 2.96
CA ARG A 86 -0.89 1.55 4.23
C ARG A 86 0.44 2.29 4.10
N GLN A 87 1.01 2.39 2.90
CA GLN A 87 2.28 3.06 2.66
C GLN A 87 2.09 4.58 2.46
N ASP A 88 0.95 4.97 1.89
CA ASP A 88 0.54 6.38 1.72
C ASP A 88 -0.04 7.00 3.01
N ALA A 89 -0.44 6.16 3.98
CA ALA A 89 -0.76 6.61 5.32
C ALA A 89 0.53 7.11 6.00
N THR A 90 0.80 8.42 5.88
CA THR A 90 1.76 9.11 6.75
C THR A 90 1.53 8.62 8.18
N PRO A 91 2.53 8.02 8.87
CA PRO A 91 2.31 7.46 10.18
C PRO A 91 1.73 8.56 11.08
N ALA A 92 0.51 8.34 11.57
CA ALA A 92 -0.05 9.20 12.60
C ALA A 92 0.96 9.24 13.76
N PRO A 93 1.25 10.43 14.35
CA PRO A 93 2.20 10.53 15.44
C PRO A 93 1.80 9.55 16.52
N GLN A 94 2.64 8.53 16.73
CA GLN A 94 2.42 7.53 17.76
C GLN A 94 2.28 8.28 19.08
N PRO A 95 1.23 8.05 19.89
CA PRO A 95 1.18 8.62 21.22
C PRO A 95 2.47 8.20 21.95
N PRO A 96 3.16 9.14 22.65
CA PRO A 96 4.42 8.82 23.28
C PRO A 96 4.22 7.61 24.18
N ALA A 97 5.06 6.58 23.99
CA ALA A 97 5.07 5.41 24.85
C ALA A 97 5.15 5.91 26.31
N PRO A 98 4.34 5.38 27.24
CA PRO A 98 4.45 5.79 28.63
C PRO A 98 5.89 5.57 29.08
N ALA A 99 6.56 6.65 29.46
CA ALA A 99 7.90 6.59 30.01
C ALA A 99 7.84 5.59 31.17
N ARG A 100 8.50 4.44 31.01
CA ARG A 100 8.75 3.58 32.16
C ARG A 100 9.60 4.42 33.08
N VAL A 101 8.98 4.90 34.15
CA VAL A 101 9.66 5.58 35.24
C VAL A 101 10.79 4.63 35.66
N ASP A 102 12.02 5.08 35.46
CA ASP A 102 13.21 4.37 35.88
C ASP A 102 13.18 4.28 37.41
N LEU A 103 12.78 3.12 37.91
CA LEU A 103 12.70 2.82 39.34
C LEU A 103 14.10 2.50 39.92
N ASN A 104 15.18 3.07 39.35
CA ASN A 104 16.56 2.90 39.80
C ASN A 104 17.20 4.21 40.28
N GLN A 105 16.40 5.27 40.44
CA GLN A 105 16.89 6.56 40.90
C GLN A 105 16.36 6.98 42.27
N THR A 106 16.18 6.05 43.22
CA THR A 106 16.26 6.39 44.65
C THR A 106 16.50 5.15 45.51
N SER A 107 17.76 4.83 45.78
CA SER A 107 18.12 4.16 47.02
C SER A 107 19.48 4.63 47.44
N PHE A 108 19.44 5.70 48.25
CA PHE A 108 20.40 5.98 49.29
C PHE A 108 20.99 4.67 49.82
N LEU A 109 22.31 4.54 49.79
CA LEU A 109 23.02 3.67 50.70
C LEU A 109 22.70 4.14 52.13
N LEU A 110 21.59 3.64 52.67
CA LEU A 110 21.35 3.60 54.10
C LEU A 110 22.41 2.66 54.66
N THR A 111 23.41 3.24 55.31
CA THR A 111 24.30 2.56 56.24
C THR A 111 23.47 1.59 57.09
N PRO A 112 23.88 0.31 57.22
CA PRO A 112 23.12 -0.64 58.02
C PRO A 112 23.02 -0.14 59.47
N PRO A 113 21.83 -0.22 60.10
CA PRO A 113 21.61 0.31 61.44
C PRO A 113 22.33 -0.54 62.53
N GLN A 114 22.85 0.13 63.56
CA GLN A 114 23.72 -0.43 64.60
C GLN A 114 23.11 -1.52 65.50
N TRP A 115 21.80 -1.81 65.41
CA TRP A 115 21.17 -2.88 66.19
C TRP A 115 21.62 -4.28 65.75
N LEU A 116 22.19 -4.43 64.55
CA LEU A 116 22.77 -5.69 64.07
C LEU A 116 24.17 -5.98 64.65
N GLN A 117 24.81 -5.02 65.33
CA GLN A 117 26.14 -5.20 65.94
C GLN A 117 26.08 -5.64 67.41
N ASP A 118 25.03 -5.29 68.15
CA ASP A 118 24.87 -5.63 69.58
C ASP A 118 24.50 -7.12 69.82
N ALA A 119 23.98 -7.80 68.79
CA ALA A 119 23.60 -9.22 68.87
C ALA A 119 24.78 -10.20 68.69
N ALA A 120 26.01 -9.71 68.49
CA ALA A 120 27.20 -10.53 68.24
C ALA A 120 28.20 -10.55 69.42
N ASP A 121 27.95 -9.82 70.52
CA ASP A 121 28.75 -9.86 71.75
C ASP A 121 27.96 -10.53 72.88
N ARG A 122 27.70 -11.84 72.73
CA ARG A 122 27.43 -12.79 73.81
C ARG A 122 27.88 -14.18 73.43
#